data_AF-A0A8H7AQC7-F1
#
_entry.id   AF-A0A8H7AQC7-F1
#
_cell.length_a   1.000
_cell.length_b   1.000
_cell.length_c   1.000
_cell.angle_alpha   90.00
_cell.angle_beta   90.00
_cell.angle_gamma   90.00
#
_symmetry.space_group_name_H-M   'P 1'
#
loop_
_entity.id
_entity.type
_entity.pdbx_description
1 polymer ?
#
loop_
_entity_poly.entity_id
_entity_poly.type
_entity_poly.pdbx_seq_one_letter_code
_entity_poly.pdbx_strand_id
1 'polypeptide(L)'
;MGELLLGYPNEYGFIGDYPHADELGRNGSYLVYRQLAQDVAGFWQWLARQAGDGAIALAERMVGRMLDGAPLPGLESATIMGTDDPRNAFLFAEDPDGCVCPIGAHIRRVNPRSSDDPQGRHGFLRDLISSVGFSGTAIHDAVASARFHRLSRRGRPYGSVIMPQAAMQGTGADQETGLHFVCLNANLARQFEFVQGAWAASAKFAGLAAEQDPLLGNRLPLAGAQPSDAFSYTDTGACPRTISGIPQFVTVRGGAYFFLPGLRSLAQILADS
;
A
#
# COMPACT_ATOMS: atom_id res chain seq x y z
N MET A 1 -16.58 6.83 9.55
CA MET A 1 -15.93 7.40 10.75
C MET A 1 -15.30 6.31 11.62
N GLY A 2 -16.00 5.19 11.84
CA GLY A 2 -15.53 4.03 12.62
C GLY A 2 -14.30 3.28 12.09
N GLU A 3 -13.81 3.59 10.88
CA GLU A 3 -12.55 3.04 10.35
C GLU A 3 -11.30 3.68 10.99
N LEU A 4 -11.45 4.88 11.56
CA LEU A 4 -10.34 5.64 12.15
C LEU A 4 -10.58 5.97 13.62
N LEU A 5 -11.84 6.15 14.03
CA LEU A 5 -12.22 6.49 15.40
C LEU A 5 -12.98 5.34 16.05
N LEU A 6 -12.54 4.97 17.25
CA LEU A 6 -13.21 3.97 18.07
C LEU A 6 -14.55 4.50 18.61
N GLY A 7 -15.53 3.60 18.76
CA GLY A 7 -16.87 3.93 19.25
C GLY A 7 -17.82 4.53 18.21
N TYR A 8 -17.48 4.47 16.91
CA TYR A 8 -18.35 4.89 15.81
C TYR A 8 -18.63 3.75 14.83
N PRO A 9 -19.78 3.79 14.13
CA PRO A 9 -20.05 2.86 13.06
C PRO A 9 -19.01 2.97 11.95
N ASN A 10 -18.53 1.82 11.52
CA ASN A 10 -17.76 1.65 10.30
C ASN A 10 -18.68 1.77 9.07
N GLU A 11 -18.15 1.59 7.86
CA GLU A 11 -18.97 1.78 6.65
C GLU A 11 -20.13 0.78 6.47
N TYR A 12 -20.14 -0.31 7.24
CA TYR A 12 -21.19 -1.32 7.23
C TYR A 12 -22.17 -1.14 8.39
N GLY A 13 -22.03 -0.07 9.17
CA GLY A 13 -22.86 0.20 10.33
C GLY A 13 -22.45 -0.55 11.60
N PHE A 14 -21.35 -1.30 11.58
CA PHE A 14 -20.87 -2.01 12.76
C PHE A 14 -19.95 -1.13 13.61
N ILE A 15 -20.14 -1.19 14.92
CA ILE A 15 -19.18 -0.64 15.89
C ILE A 15 -18.27 -1.80 16.29
N GLY A 16 -16.98 -1.69 15.97
CA GLY A 16 -15.98 -2.69 16.37
C GLY A 16 -15.81 -2.75 17.88
N ASP A 17 -15.20 -3.82 18.38
CA ASP A 17 -14.81 -3.93 19.79
C ASP A 17 -13.71 -2.90 20.12
N TYR A 18 -13.82 -2.23 21.26
CA TYR A 18 -12.86 -1.23 21.74
C TYR A 18 -12.86 -1.17 23.26
N PRO A 19 -11.80 -0.62 23.89
CA PRO A 19 -11.73 -0.50 25.35
C PRO A 19 -12.91 0.33 25.89
N HIS A 20 -13.89 -0.35 26.50
CA HIS A 20 -15.11 0.28 27.02
C HIS A 20 -14.94 0.87 28.43
N ALA A 21 -13.90 0.45 29.17
CA ALA A 21 -13.65 0.92 30.52
C ALA A 21 -13.54 2.46 30.54
N ASP A 22 -14.36 3.10 31.38
CA ASP A 22 -14.35 4.54 31.70
C ASP A 22 -14.40 5.50 30.51
N GLU A 23 -15.05 5.10 29.40
CA GLU A 23 -15.04 5.83 28.13
C GLU A 23 -13.64 6.06 27.52
N LEU A 24 -12.60 5.37 28.00
CA LEU A 24 -11.22 5.57 27.55
C LEU A 24 -11.04 5.35 26.05
N GLY A 25 -11.73 4.35 25.51
CA GLY A 25 -11.63 3.98 24.10
C GLY A 25 -12.41 4.89 23.16
N ARG A 26 -13.53 5.50 23.59
CA ARG A 26 -14.41 6.25 22.68
C ARG A 26 -13.73 7.52 22.19
N ASN A 27 -13.87 7.83 20.90
CA ASN A 27 -13.16 8.92 20.21
C ASN A 27 -11.64 8.75 20.17
N GLY A 28 -11.12 7.58 20.59
CA GLY A 28 -9.71 7.25 20.46
C GLY A 28 -9.38 6.64 19.11
N SER A 29 -8.08 6.39 18.90
CA SER A 29 -7.55 5.72 17.72
C SER A 29 -6.27 4.97 18.09
N TYR A 30 -5.95 3.88 17.40
CA TYR A 30 -4.63 3.27 17.50
C TYR A 30 -3.67 4.01 16.57
N LEU A 31 -2.47 4.29 17.08
CA LEU A 31 -1.38 4.86 16.31
C LEU A 31 -0.30 3.81 16.13
N VAL A 32 0.08 3.57 14.88
CA VAL A 32 1.25 2.76 14.55
C VAL A 32 2.40 3.70 14.22
N TYR A 33 3.54 3.47 14.88
CA TYR A 33 4.80 4.12 14.55
C TYR A 33 5.82 3.09 14.07
N ARG A 34 6.47 3.37 12.94
CA ARG A 34 7.64 2.63 12.46
C ARG A 34 8.72 3.61 12.03
N GLN A 35 9.93 3.45 12.54
CA GLN A 35 11.11 4.08 11.96
C GLN A 35 11.62 3.19 10.83
N LEU A 36 11.48 3.67 9.60
CA LEU A 36 11.89 2.98 8.39
C LEU A 36 13.15 3.66 7.88
N ALA A 37 14.30 3.01 7.96
CA ALA A 37 15.52 3.46 7.28
C ALA A 37 15.44 3.11 5.79
N GLN A 38 15.89 4.01 4.92
CA GLN A 38 15.83 3.86 3.47
C GLN A 38 17.24 3.99 2.89
N ASP A 39 17.67 2.97 2.16
CA ASP A 39 18.88 2.99 1.34
C ASP A 39 18.59 3.66 -0.01
N VAL A 40 18.57 4.99 0.00
CA VAL A 40 18.23 5.81 -1.18
C VAL A 40 19.28 5.66 -2.28
N ALA A 41 20.57 5.68 -1.93
CA ALA A 41 21.66 5.52 -2.88
C ALA A 41 21.63 4.12 -3.50
N GLY A 42 21.52 3.06 -2.69
CA GLY A 42 21.44 1.68 -3.17
C GLY A 42 20.21 1.42 -4.05
N PHE A 43 19.05 2.00 -3.71
CA PHE A 43 17.85 1.96 -4.55
C PHE A 43 18.12 2.51 -5.95
N TRP A 44 18.59 3.75 -6.04
CA TRP A 44 18.80 4.41 -7.32
C TRP A 44 19.95 3.80 -8.13
N GLN A 45 21.04 3.38 -7.48
CA GLN A 45 22.14 2.66 -8.14
C GLN A 45 21.72 1.29 -8.65
N TRP A 46 20.84 0.58 -7.93
CA TRP A 46 20.31 -0.70 -8.41
C TRP A 46 19.43 -0.50 -9.63
N LEU A 47 18.51 0.47 -9.60
CA LEU A 47 17.66 0.80 -10.74
C LEU A 47 18.46 1.24 -11.98
N ALA A 48 19.49 2.06 -11.79
CA ALA A 48 20.40 2.47 -12.86
C ALA A 48 21.10 1.26 -13.52
N ARG A 49 21.49 0.26 -12.73
CA ARG A 49 22.06 -1.00 -13.25
C ARG A 49 21.04 -1.85 -14.01
N GLN A 50 19.78 -1.87 -13.58
CA GLN A 50 18.74 -2.66 -14.23
C GLN A 50 18.21 -2.03 -15.52
N ALA A 51 18.08 -0.70 -15.56
CA ALA A 51 17.33 -0.01 -16.61
C ALA A 51 18.07 1.15 -17.28
N GLY A 52 19.28 1.53 -16.84
CA GLY A 52 20.02 2.67 -17.37
C GLY A 52 19.18 3.95 -17.32
N ASP A 53 18.99 4.59 -18.49
CA ASP A 53 18.15 5.79 -18.65
C ASP A 53 16.67 5.56 -18.24
N GLY A 54 16.22 4.31 -18.22
CA GLY A 54 14.88 3.90 -17.78
C GLY A 54 14.71 3.78 -16.26
N ALA A 55 15.73 4.10 -15.44
CA ALA A 55 15.70 3.93 -13.99
C ALA A 55 14.55 4.68 -13.30
N ILE A 56 14.23 5.89 -13.77
CA ILE A 56 13.11 6.67 -13.23
C ILE A 56 11.79 5.98 -13.53
N ALA A 57 11.54 5.60 -14.80
CA ALA A 57 10.30 4.91 -15.18
C ALA A 57 10.14 3.58 -14.42
N LEU A 58 11.23 2.86 -14.16
CA LEU A 58 11.18 1.65 -13.35
C LEU A 58 10.84 1.94 -11.87
N ALA A 59 11.40 2.99 -11.28
CA ALA A 59 11.03 3.43 -9.94
C ALA A 59 9.54 3.79 -9.85
N GLU A 60 9.05 4.54 -10.83
CA GLU A 60 7.65 4.98 -10.90
C GLU A 60 6.71 3.78 -11.01
N ARG A 61 7.09 2.72 -11.74
CA ARG A 61 6.37 1.45 -11.80
C ARG A 61 6.41 0.67 -10.49
N MET A 62 7.56 0.60 -9.81
CA MET A 62 7.67 -0.04 -8.50
C MET A 62 6.80 0.65 -7.45
N VAL A 63 6.71 1.99 -7.50
CA VAL A 63 5.82 2.75 -6.62
C VAL A 63 4.36 2.64 -7.08
N GLY A 64 4.11 2.66 -8.39
CA GLY A 64 2.81 2.80 -9.05
C GLY A 64 2.37 4.26 -9.25
N ARG A 65 3.29 5.22 -9.17
CA ARG A 65 3.06 6.66 -9.40
C ARG A 65 4.30 7.32 -9.99
N MET A 66 4.09 8.40 -10.72
CA MET A 66 5.17 9.29 -11.16
C MET A 66 5.86 9.97 -9.97
N LEU A 67 7.11 10.41 -10.15
CA LEU A 67 7.88 11.08 -9.08
C LEU A 67 7.20 12.36 -8.54
N ASP A 68 6.40 13.04 -9.38
CA ASP A 68 5.62 14.22 -9.00
C ASP A 68 4.28 13.88 -8.30
N GLY A 69 3.98 12.59 -8.15
CA GLY A 69 2.77 12.05 -7.54
C GLY A 69 1.61 11.80 -8.50
N ALA A 70 1.73 12.13 -9.79
CA ALA A 70 0.72 11.82 -10.79
C ALA A 70 0.50 10.30 -10.92
N PRO A 71 -0.71 9.85 -11.30
CA PRO A 71 -0.95 8.46 -11.68
C PRO A 71 -0.08 8.08 -12.87
N LEU A 72 0.24 6.79 -13.01
CA LEU A 72 0.96 6.31 -14.18
C LEU A 72 0.17 6.59 -15.48
N PRO A 73 0.85 7.04 -16.56
CA PRO A 73 0.18 7.31 -17.83
C PRO A 73 -0.54 6.06 -18.36
N GLY A 74 -1.78 6.24 -18.83
CA GLY A 74 -2.63 5.15 -19.34
C GLY A 74 -3.62 4.59 -18.32
N LEU A 75 -3.56 5.00 -17.04
CA LEU A 75 -4.61 4.65 -16.09
C LEU A 75 -5.87 5.47 -16.40
N GLU A 76 -6.99 4.77 -16.58
CA GLU A 76 -8.27 5.42 -16.82
C GLU A 76 -8.79 6.15 -15.58
N SER A 77 -9.35 7.34 -15.84
CA SER A 77 -9.96 8.15 -14.79
C SER A 77 -11.30 7.55 -14.38
N ALA A 78 -11.54 7.43 -13.08
CA ALA A 78 -12.78 6.92 -12.52
C ALA A 78 -13.34 7.88 -11.46
N THR A 79 -14.66 8.04 -11.44
CA THR A 79 -15.35 8.82 -10.40
C THR A 79 -15.32 8.06 -9.08
N ILE A 80 -14.72 8.66 -8.04
CA ILE A 80 -14.64 8.08 -6.70
C ILE A 80 -15.40 8.97 -5.73
N MET A 81 -16.40 8.39 -5.06
CA MET A 81 -17.17 9.11 -4.05
C MET A 81 -16.26 9.59 -2.91
N GLY A 82 -16.33 10.89 -2.60
CA GLY A 82 -15.59 11.51 -1.48
C GLY A 82 -14.23 12.11 -1.84
N THR A 83 -13.85 12.15 -3.12
CA THR A 83 -12.66 12.89 -3.58
C THR A 83 -12.84 13.39 -5.02
N ASP A 84 -12.55 14.67 -5.24
CA ASP A 84 -12.50 15.27 -6.58
C ASP A 84 -11.05 15.39 -7.11
N ASP A 85 -10.06 14.87 -6.37
CA ASP A 85 -8.65 14.90 -6.78
C ASP A 85 -8.41 14.00 -8.01
N PRO A 86 -8.12 14.57 -9.19
CA PRO A 86 -7.87 13.78 -10.40
C PRO A 86 -6.63 12.89 -10.26
N ARG A 87 -5.67 13.23 -9.38
CA ARG A 87 -4.47 12.40 -9.14
C ARG A 87 -4.79 11.11 -8.41
N ASN A 88 -5.99 10.95 -7.89
CA ASN A 88 -6.43 9.76 -7.18
C ASN A 88 -7.67 9.10 -7.82
N ALA A 89 -8.20 9.67 -8.90
CA ALA A 89 -9.41 9.22 -9.59
C ALA A 89 -9.14 8.01 -10.50
N PHE A 90 -8.80 6.84 -9.97
CA PHE A 90 -8.62 5.59 -10.74
C PHE A 90 -8.99 4.36 -9.93
N LEU A 91 -9.28 3.21 -10.52
CA LEU A 91 -9.72 2.01 -9.77
C LEU A 91 -8.95 0.73 -10.09
N PHE A 92 -8.06 0.75 -11.08
CA PHE A 92 -7.38 -0.42 -11.67
C PHE A 92 -8.31 -1.43 -12.36
N ALA A 93 -9.63 -1.15 -12.46
CA ALA A 93 -10.61 -2.03 -13.08
C ALA A 93 -10.30 -2.30 -14.56
N GLU A 94 -9.90 -1.26 -15.30
CA GLU A 94 -9.52 -1.34 -16.72
C GLU A 94 -8.05 -1.78 -16.93
N ASP A 95 -7.34 -2.13 -15.86
CA ASP A 95 -5.96 -2.64 -15.91
C ASP A 95 -5.84 -3.96 -15.12
N PRO A 96 -6.67 -4.98 -15.37
CA PRO A 96 -6.74 -6.19 -14.56
C PRO A 96 -5.43 -7.00 -14.59
N ASP A 97 -4.72 -6.98 -15.73
CA ASP A 97 -3.45 -7.68 -15.92
C ASP A 97 -2.22 -6.88 -15.46
N GLY A 98 -2.40 -5.64 -15.01
CA GLY A 98 -1.31 -4.77 -14.55
C GLY A 98 -0.33 -4.35 -15.65
N CYS A 99 -0.83 -4.20 -16.87
CA CYS A 99 -0.07 -3.74 -18.03
C CYS A 99 0.30 -2.25 -17.91
N VAL A 100 -0.52 -1.45 -17.22
CA VAL A 100 -0.24 -0.03 -16.97
C VAL A 100 0.43 0.16 -15.60
N CYS A 101 -0.23 -0.28 -14.54
CA CYS A 101 0.28 -0.25 -13.17
C CYS A 101 0.55 -1.69 -12.73
N PRO A 102 1.82 -2.11 -12.58
CA PRO A 102 2.16 -3.47 -12.22
C PRO A 102 1.39 -3.96 -10.99
N ILE A 103 0.93 -5.21 -11.01
CA ILE A 103 0.24 -5.84 -9.87
C ILE A 103 1.13 -5.78 -8.62
N GLY A 104 2.44 -5.91 -8.81
CA GLY A 104 3.43 -5.82 -7.74
C GLY A 104 3.67 -4.42 -7.18
N ALA A 105 3.18 -3.35 -7.84
CA ALA A 105 3.46 -1.97 -7.47
C ALA A 105 2.98 -1.63 -6.05
N HIS A 106 3.77 -0.82 -5.33
CA HIS A 106 3.54 -0.51 -3.93
C HIS A 106 2.10 0.00 -3.67
N ILE A 107 1.65 1.04 -4.40
CA ILE A 107 0.30 1.59 -4.18
C ILE A 107 -0.83 0.62 -4.51
N ARG A 108 -0.60 -0.33 -5.43
CA ARG A 108 -1.60 -1.32 -5.84
C ARG A 108 -1.67 -2.48 -4.85
N ARG A 109 -0.56 -2.85 -4.22
CA ARG A 109 -0.56 -3.79 -3.09
C ARG A 109 -1.21 -3.20 -1.85
N VAL A 110 -0.81 -2.00 -1.43
CA VAL A 110 -1.31 -1.43 -0.16
C VAL A 110 -2.72 -0.85 -0.26
N ASN A 111 -3.26 -0.71 -1.48
CA ASN A 111 -4.65 -0.41 -1.75
C ASN A 111 -5.04 -0.95 -3.15
N PRO A 112 -5.50 -2.21 -3.24
CA PRO A 112 -5.87 -2.85 -4.50
C PRO A 112 -7.08 -2.22 -5.18
N ARG A 113 -7.84 -1.35 -4.48
CA ARG A 113 -9.09 -0.74 -4.99
C ARG A 113 -10.04 -1.83 -5.49
N SER A 114 -10.31 -1.88 -6.79
CA SER A 114 -11.17 -2.89 -7.42
C SER A 114 -10.42 -4.14 -7.88
N SER A 115 -9.08 -4.15 -7.84
CA SER A 115 -8.28 -5.26 -8.39
C SER A 115 -8.19 -6.50 -7.49
N ASP A 116 -8.75 -6.46 -6.28
CA ASP A 116 -8.85 -7.61 -5.38
C ASP A 116 -10.05 -8.53 -5.70
N ASP A 117 -10.79 -8.26 -6.79
CA ASP A 117 -11.80 -9.20 -7.29
C ASP A 117 -11.14 -10.43 -7.94
N PRO A 118 -11.19 -11.63 -7.33
CA PRO A 118 -10.66 -12.84 -7.95
C PRO A 118 -11.41 -13.22 -9.24
N GLN A 119 -12.53 -12.55 -9.53
CA GLN A 119 -13.45 -12.84 -10.64
C GLN A 119 -13.27 -11.93 -11.86
N GLY A 120 -12.30 -11.01 -11.86
CA GLY A 120 -11.99 -10.11 -13.00
C GLY A 120 -11.54 -10.78 -14.30
N ARG A 121 -11.57 -12.13 -14.38
CA ARG A 121 -11.47 -12.88 -15.64
C ARG A 121 -12.86 -12.96 -16.28
N HIS A 122 -13.23 -11.91 -17.01
CA HIS A 122 -14.47 -11.85 -17.79
C HIS A 122 -14.47 -12.93 -18.88
N GLY A 123 -15.20 -14.01 -18.64
CA GLY A 123 -15.52 -15.03 -19.64
C GLY A 123 -16.92 -14.81 -20.21
N PHE A 124 -17.08 -14.92 -21.53
CA PHE A 124 -18.34 -14.74 -22.28
C PHE A 124 -19.57 -15.41 -21.64
N LEU A 125 -19.41 -16.60 -21.05
CA LEU A 125 -20.50 -17.34 -20.39
C LEU A 125 -21.03 -16.66 -19.11
N ARG A 126 -20.21 -15.87 -18.42
CA ARG A 126 -20.59 -15.24 -17.15
C ARG A 126 -21.24 -13.87 -17.34
N ASP A 127 -20.83 -13.12 -18.36
CA ASP A 127 -21.52 -11.89 -18.78
C ASP A 127 -22.96 -12.19 -19.21
N LEU A 128 -23.16 -13.32 -19.89
CA LEU A 128 -24.49 -13.81 -20.24
C LEU A 128 -25.33 -14.15 -19.01
N ILE A 129 -24.74 -14.61 -17.91
CA ILE A 129 -25.47 -14.90 -16.65
C ILE A 129 -25.78 -13.62 -15.87
N SER A 130 -24.91 -12.61 -15.95
CA SER A 130 -25.13 -11.30 -15.33
C SER A 130 -26.25 -10.49 -16.02
N SER A 131 -26.39 -10.62 -17.34
CA SER A 131 -27.41 -9.90 -18.12
C SER A 131 -28.84 -10.43 -17.92
N VAL A 132 -28.99 -11.65 -17.38
CA VAL A 132 -30.31 -12.24 -17.01
C VAL A 132 -30.76 -11.87 -15.59
N GLY A 133 -30.10 -10.94 -14.92
CA GLY A 133 -30.59 -10.34 -13.67
C GLY A 133 -30.48 -11.23 -12.43
N PHE A 134 -29.64 -12.27 -12.47
CA PHE A 134 -29.45 -13.21 -11.36
C PHE A 134 -28.24 -12.90 -10.46
N SER A 135 -27.58 -11.75 -10.61
CA SER A 135 -26.45 -11.37 -9.74
C SER A 135 -26.35 -9.85 -9.58
N GLY A 136 -26.57 -9.37 -8.36
CA GLY A 136 -26.12 -8.06 -7.94
C GLY A 136 -24.62 -8.08 -7.54
N THR A 137 -23.98 -6.92 -7.67
CA THR A 137 -22.93 -6.41 -6.77
C THR A 137 -21.51 -7.01 -6.75
N ALA A 138 -20.97 -7.63 -7.82
CA ALA A 138 -19.56 -8.08 -7.81
C ALA A 138 -18.52 -6.92 -7.67
N ILE A 139 -18.71 -5.81 -8.39
CA ILE A 139 -17.80 -4.63 -8.30
C ILE A 139 -17.92 -3.94 -6.92
N HIS A 140 -19.12 -3.94 -6.34
CA HIS A 140 -19.33 -3.35 -5.02
C HIS A 140 -18.64 -4.16 -3.91
N ASP A 141 -18.55 -5.49 -4.05
CA ASP A 141 -17.97 -6.39 -3.04
C ASP A 141 -16.43 -6.39 -3.00
N ALA A 142 -15.75 -6.22 -4.15
CA ALA A 142 -14.29 -6.13 -4.19
C ALA A 142 -13.77 -4.78 -3.66
N VAL A 143 -14.42 -3.67 -4.07
CA VAL A 143 -14.16 -2.34 -3.51
C VAL A 143 -14.50 -2.31 -2.02
N ALA A 144 -15.52 -3.06 -1.59
CA ALA A 144 -15.88 -3.27 -0.18
C ALA A 144 -14.76 -3.91 0.64
N SER A 145 -14.10 -4.95 0.12
CA SER A 145 -12.99 -5.63 0.84
C SER A 145 -11.83 -4.67 1.12
N ALA A 146 -11.39 -3.89 0.12
CA ALA A 146 -10.29 -2.93 0.29
C ALA A 146 -10.63 -1.78 1.27
N ARG A 147 -11.91 -1.44 1.43
CA ARG A 147 -12.37 -0.34 2.30
C ARG A 147 -12.12 -0.60 3.78
N PHE A 148 -12.11 -1.85 4.22
CA PHE A 148 -11.84 -2.26 5.62
C PHE A 148 -10.38 -2.06 6.03
N HIS A 149 -9.48 -2.00 5.05
CA HIS A 149 -8.04 -1.99 5.28
C HIS A 149 -7.44 -0.57 5.20
N ARG A 150 -8.30 0.46 5.14
CA ARG A 150 -7.86 1.85 5.01
C ARG A 150 -7.15 2.35 6.26
N LEU A 151 -6.16 3.18 6.02
CA LEU A 151 -5.25 3.71 7.02
C LEU A 151 -4.97 5.19 6.77
N SER A 152 -5.00 6.00 7.81
CA SER A 152 -4.68 7.43 7.72
C SER A 152 -3.20 7.64 7.98
N ARG A 153 -2.41 7.86 6.94
CA ARG A 153 -0.94 8.01 7.05
C ARG A 153 -0.57 9.46 7.36
N ARG A 154 0.30 9.65 8.35
CA ARG A 154 0.85 10.95 8.81
C ARG A 154 2.37 10.91 8.93
N GLY A 155 3.02 10.11 8.07
CA GLY A 155 4.47 9.93 8.11
C GLY A 155 5.26 11.19 7.74
N ARG A 156 6.51 11.25 8.20
CA ARG A 156 7.45 12.36 7.94
C ARG A 156 8.82 11.80 7.58
N PRO A 157 9.47 12.29 6.50
CA PRO A 157 10.83 11.88 6.20
C PRO A 157 11.81 12.42 7.24
N TYR A 158 12.92 11.72 7.42
CA TYR A 158 14.08 12.19 8.19
C TYR A 158 15.37 12.01 7.38
N GLY A 159 16.39 12.77 7.73
CA GLY A 159 17.63 12.87 6.95
C GLY A 159 17.51 13.83 5.77
N SER A 160 18.55 13.87 4.95
CA SER A 160 18.63 14.77 3.79
C SER A 160 17.82 14.24 2.62
N VAL A 161 17.19 15.15 1.87
CA VAL A 161 16.56 14.80 0.58
C VAL A 161 17.66 14.73 -0.47
N ILE A 162 17.77 13.58 -1.15
CA ILE A 162 18.74 13.34 -2.21
C ILE A 162 17.99 13.21 -3.53
N MET A 163 18.39 13.99 -4.53
CA MET A 163 17.79 13.93 -5.86
C MET A 163 18.18 12.62 -6.57
N PRO A 164 17.28 12.02 -7.38
CA PRO A 164 17.54 10.74 -8.05
C PRO A 164 18.88 10.68 -8.78
N GLN A 165 19.20 11.69 -9.59
CA GLN A 165 20.46 11.75 -10.35
C GLN A 165 21.70 11.75 -9.44
N ALA A 166 21.65 12.47 -8.33
CA ALA A 166 22.74 12.49 -7.36
C ALA A 166 22.87 11.15 -6.62
N ALA A 167 21.74 10.53 -6.26
CA ALA A 167 21.71 9.22 -5.61
C ALA A 167 22.26 8.11 -6.51
N MET A 168 21.95 8.14 -7.82
CA MET A 168 22.51 7.21 -8.82
C MET A 168 24.05 7.29 -8.88
N GLN A 169 24.62 8.47 -8.60
CA GLN A 169 26.07 8.67 -8.53
C GLN A 169 26.68 8.30 -7.16
N GLY A 170 25.86 7.78 -6.23
CA GLY A 170 26.30 7.38 -4.89
C GLY A 170 26.25 8.49 -3.84
N THR A 171 25.66 9.65 -4.15
CA THR A 171 25.49 10.71 -3.16
C THR A 171 24.59 10.23 -2.03
N GLY A 172 25.05 10.39 -0.79
CA GLY A 172 24.28 10.08 0.41
C GLY A 172 24.25 8.61 0.82
N ALA A 173 25.15 7.78 0.30
CA ALA A 173 25.28 6.37 0.70
C ALA A 173 25.51 6.18 2.22
N ASP A 174 26.24 7.10 2.85
CA ASP A 174 26.53 7.05 4.29
C ASP A 174 25.53 7.88 5.15
N GLN A 175 24.52 8.49 4.53
CA GLN A 175 23.56 9.33 5.25
C GLN A 175 22.40 8.50 5.79
N GLU A 176 22.08 8.70 7.08
CA GLU A 176 20.88 8.08 7.65
C GLU A 176 19.64 8.83 7.17
N THR A 177 18.97 8.25 6.16
CA THR A 177 17.72 8.77 5.61
C THR A 177 16.59 7.76 5.80
N GLY A 178 15.37 8.26 5.90
CA GLY A 178 14.21 7.38 5.93
C GLY A 178 12.89 8.06 6.20
N LEU A 179 11.95 7.28 6.72
CA LEU A 179 10.58 7.69 7.03
C LEU A 179 10.21 7.31 8.46
N HIS A 180 9.79 8.31 9.24
CA HIS A 180 8.96 8.08 10.41
C HIS A 180 7.55 7.79 9.91
N PHE A 181 7.23 6.52 9.70
CA PHE A 181 5.90 6.11 9.30
C PHE A 181 4.97 6.18 10.50
N VAL A 182 3.87 6.92 10.34
CA VAL A 182 2.81 7.04 11.32
C VAL A 182 1.50 6.74 10.61
N CYS A 183 0.66 5.87 11.17
CA CYS A 183 -0.72 5.75 10.71
C CYS A 183 -1.71 5.60 11.86
N LEU A 184 -2.95 6.04 11.60
CA LEU A 184 -4.07 5.94 12.51
C LEU A 184 -5.08 4.91 12.02
N ASN A 185 -5.60 4.12 12.96
CA ASN A 185 -6.42 2.94 12.71
C ASN A 185 -7.44 2.73 13.85
N ALA A 186 -8.64 2.27 13.51
CA ALA A 186 -9.58 1.77 14.51
C ALA A 186 -9.38 0.27 14.83
N ASN A 187 -8.75 -0.48 13.94
CA ASN A 187 -8.47 -1.90 14.15
C ASN A 187 -7.12 -2.30 13.55
N LEU A 188 -6.11 -2.50 14.39
CA LEU A 188 -4.74 -2.80 13.95
C LEU A 188 -4.66 -4.09 13.10
N ALA A 189 -5.29 -5.17 13.59
CA ALA A 189 -5.26 -6.47 12.96
C ALA A 189 -5.87 -6.45 11.56
N ARG A 190 -7.03 -5.79 11.42
CA ARG A 190 -7.73 -5.67 10.13
C ARG A 190 -7.15 -4.60 9.23
N GLN A 191 -6.38 -3.65 9.73
CA GLN A 191 -5.87 -2.55 8.89
C GLN A 191 -4.36 -2.70 8.70
N PHE A 192 -3.56 -2.08 9.56
CA PHE A 192 -2.11 -2.03 9.39
C PHE A 192 -1.47 -3.43 9.24
N GLU A 193 -1.83 -4.38 10.10
CA GLU A 193 -1.21 -5.71 10.09
C GLU A 193 -1.64 -6.52 8.87
N PHE A 194 -2.90 -6.40 8.47
CA PHE A 194 -3.40 -7.03 7.25
C PHE A 194 -2.71 -6.49 6.00
N VAL A 195 -2.63 -5.15 5.85
CA VAL A 195 -1.96 -4.53 4.69
C VAL A 195 -0.50 -4.95 4.62
N GLN A 196 0.22 -4.93 5.75
CA GLN A 196 1.63 -5.32 5.78
C GLN A 196 1.83 -6.82 5.51
N GLY A 197 1.04 -7.69 6.13
CA GLY A 197 1.20 -9.14 6.04
C GLY A 197 0.58 -9.74 4.79
N ALA A 198 -0.71 -9.54 4.59
CA ALA A 198 -1.49 -10.19 3.54
C ALA A 198 -1.28 -9.58 2.16
N TRP A 199 -0.96 -8.28 2.07
CA TRP A 199 -0.78 -7.61 0.78
C TRP A 199 0.68 -7.30 0.45
N ALA A 200 1.38 -6.54 1.30
CA ALA A 200 2.75 -6.11 1.01
C ALA A 200 3.76 -7.28 1.08
N ALA A 201 3.72 -8.07 2.14
CA ALA A 201 4.64 -9.20 2.36
C ALA A 201 4.19 -10.52 1.71
N SER A 202 2.98 -10.61 1.18
CA SER A 202 2.52 -11.84 0.53
C SER A 202 3.16 -12.02 -0.84
N ALA A 203 3.85 -13.15 -1.02
CA ALA A 203 4.43 -13.56 -2.29
C ALA A 203 3.41 -14.16 -3.28
N LYS A 204 2.13 -14.29 -2.86
CA LYS A 204 1.03 -14.90 -3.62
C LYS A 204 -0.14 -13.93 -3.86
N PHE A 205 0.17 -12.64 -3.95
CA PHE A 205 -0.81 -11.58 -4.11
C PHE A 205 -1.32 -11.51 -5.56
N ALA A 206 -2.65 -11.50 -5.75
CA ALA A 206 -3.31 -11.31 -7.05
C ALA A 206 -2.73 -12.16 -8.22
N GLY A 207 -2.40 -13.43 -7.95
CA GLY A 207 -1.88 -14.36 -8.96
C GLY A 207 -0.37 -14.26 -9.22
N LEU A 208 0.33 -13.34 -8.57
CA LEU A 208 1.79 -13.29 -8.58
C LEU A 208 2.38 -14.48 -7.82
N ALA A 209 3.60 -14.86 -8.20
CA ALA A 209 4.41 -15.85 -7.51
C ALA A 209 5.83 -15.34 -7.37
N ALA A 210 6.46 -15.54 -6.22
CA ALA A 210 7.82 -15.06 -5.94
C ALA A 210 8.00 -13.52 -6.05
N GLU A 211 6.92 -12.76 -5.88
CA GLU A 211 6.96 -11.29 -5.86
C GLU A 211 6.35 -10.78 -4.57
N GLN A 212 7.10 -9.99 -3.82
CA GLN A 212 6.57 -9.16 -2.73
C GLN A 212 6.57 -7.69 -3.16
N ASP A 213 6.06 -6.82 -2.29
CA ASP A 213 6.17 -5.37 -2.50
C ASP A 213 7.63 -4.97 -2.78
N PRO A 214 7.91 -4.22 -3.85
CA PRO A 214 9.27 -3.88 -4.30
C PRO A 214 10.04 -3.00 -3.30
N LEU A 215 9.34 -2.28 -2.41
CA LEU A 215 9.93 -1.38 -1.42
C LEU A 215 9.95 -1.99 -0.02
N LEU A 216 8.83 -2.57 0.41
CA LEU A 216 8.60 -3.02 1.78
C LEU A 216 8.70 -4.54 1.98
N GLY A 217 8.79 -5.32 0.89
CA GLY A 217 8.92 -6.76 0.98
C GLY A 217 10.23 -7.17 1.69
N ASN A 218 10.20 -8.34 2.31
CA ASN A 218 11.34 -8.92 3.01
C ASN A 218 12.19 -9.73 2.02
N ARG A 219 13.44 -9.31 1.82
CA ARG A 219 14.37 -9.97 0.89
C ARG A 219 15.17 -11.10 1.51
N LEU A 220 14.98 -11.39 2.79
CA LEU A 220 15.56 -12.56 3.44
C LEU A 220 14.59 -13.74 3.28
N PRO A 221 14.87 -14.72 2.41
CA PRO A 221 14.05 -15.91 2.33
C PRO A 221 14.11 -16.67 3.66
N LEU A 222 12.97 -17.18 4.12
CA LEU A 222 12.94 -18.19 5.17
C LEU A 222 13.75 -19.41 4.70
N ALA A 223 14.40 -20.12 5.61
CA ALA A 223 15.17 -21.32 5.26
C ALA A 223 14.29 -22.31 4.47
N GLY A 224 14.70 -22.63 3.23
CA GLY A 224 13.97 -23.51 2.32
C GLY A 224 12.80 -22.86 1.55
N ALA A 225 12.54 -21.57 1.73
CA ALA A 225 11.56 -20.83 0.93
C ALA A 225 12.20 -20.30 -0.37
N GLN A 226 11.37 -20.16 -1.41
CA GLN A 226 11.79 -19.50 -2.65
C GLN A 226 12.07 -18.01 -2.40
N PRO A 227 13.05 -17.41 -3.07
CA PRO A 227 13.23 -15.96 -3.10
C PRO A 227 11.94 -15.27 -3.54
N SER A 228 11.67 -14.08 -2.99
CA SER A 228 10.53 -13.24 -3.36
C SER A 228 10.96 -11.83 -3.76
N ASP A 229 12.05 -11.79 -4.53
CA ASP A 229 12.81 -10.62 -4.95
C ASP A 229 12.65 -10.33 -6.45
N ALA A 230 11.58 -10.86 -7.05
CA ALA A 230 11.18 -10.55 -8.42
C ALA A 230 10.17 -9.39 -8.47
N PHE A 231 10.15 -8.70 -9.61
CA PHE A 231 9.16 -7.68 -9.95
C PHE A 231 8.85 -7.75 -11.44
N SER A 232 7.58 -8.03 -11.77
CA SER A 232 7.10 -8.06 -13.15
C SER A 232 6.45 -6.75 -13.55
N TYR A 233 6.75 -6.27 -14.75
CA TYR A 233 6.17 -5.06 -15.33
C TYR A 233 6.15 -5.14 -16.85
N THR A 234 5.36 -4.28 -17.49
CA THR A 234 5.29 -4.18 -18.95
C THR A 234 5.81 -2.82 -19.40
N ASP A 235 6.70 -2.82 -20.39
CA ASP A 235 7.05 -1.60 -21.11
C ASP A 235 5.95 -1.30 -22.14
N THR A 236 5.59 -0.03 -22.31
CA THR A 236 4.48 0.37 -23.20
C THR A 236 4.71 -0.17 -24.62
N GLY A 237 3.79 -1.02 -25.10
CA GLY A 237 3.88 -1.64 -26.43
C GLY A 237 4.90 -2.78 -26.57
N ALA A 238 5.46 -3.28 -25.46
CA ALA A 238 6.46 -4.34 -25.45
C ALA A 238 6.02 -5.59 -24.67
N CYS A 239 6.83 -6.65 -24.73
CA CYS A 239 6.60 -7.86 -23.96
C CYS A 239 6.76 -7.62 -22.45
N PRO A 240 6.01 -8.35 -21.60
CA PRO A 240 6.22 -8.37 -20.15
C PRO A 240 7.68 -8.69 -19.80
N ARG A 241 8.20 -7.99 -18.79
CA ARG A 241 9.55 -8.15 -18.24
C ARG A 241 9.47 -8.50 -16.78
N THR A 242 10.42 -9.31 -16.33
CA THR A 242 10.62 -9.59 -14.90
C THR A 242 12.07 -9.31 -14.56
N ILE A 243 12.28 -8.45 -13.57
CA ILE A 243 13.59 -8.26 -12.94
C ILE A 243 13.63 -9.04 -11.63
N SER A 244 14.80 -9.56 -11.28
CA SER A 244 15.03 -10.35 -10.08
C SER A 244 16.23 -9.82 -9.29
N GLY A 245 16.45 -10.34 -8.09
CA GLY A 245 17.55 -9.89 -7.24
C GLY A 245 17.33 -8.49 -6.67
N ILE A 246 16.08 -8.11 -6.39
CA ILE A 246 15.74 -6.85 -5.72
C ILE A 246 16.32 -6.85 -4.30
N PRO A 247 17.23 -5.92 -3.94
CA PRO A 247 17.77 -5.79 -2.60
C PRO A 247 16.76 -5.26 -1.58
N GLN A 248 17.11 -5.36 -0.29
CA GLN A 248 16.34 -4.74 0.78
C GLN A 248 16.62 -3.23 0.82
N PHE A 249 15.70 -2.40 0.33
CA PHE A 249 15.86 -0.94 0.34
C PHE A 249 15.35 -0.28 1.62
N VAL A 250 14.34 -0.88 2.25
CA VAL A 250 13.72 -0.33 3.46
C VAL A 250 13.96 -1.28 4.62
N THR A 251 14.52 -0.77 5.73
CA THR A 251 14.77 -1.54 6.94
C THR A 251 14.01 -0.95 8.13
N VAL A 252 13.22 -1.77 8.82
CA VAL A 252 12.57 -1.36 10.07
C VAL A 252 13.62 -1.28 11.18
N ARG A 253 13.88 -0.08 11.69
CA ARG A 253 14.82 0.14 12.81
C ARG A 253 14.14 -0.02 14.17
N GLY A 254 12.85 0.27 14.22
CA GLY A 254 12.06 0.20 15.44
C GLY A 254 10.63 0.58 15.18
N GLY A 255 9.80 0.44 16.19
CA GLY A 255 8.40 0.83 16.12
C GLY A 255 7.62 0.34 17.32
N ALA A 256 6.41 0.87 17.45
CA ALA A 256 5.51 0.54 18.51
C ALA A 256 4.06 0.79 18.09
N TYR A 257 3.15 0.14 18.80
CA TYR A 257 1.72 0.44 18.75
C TYR A 257 1.36 1.27 19.97
N PHE A 258 0.64 2.35 19.72
CA PHE A 258 0.20 3.29 20.73
C PHE A 258 -1.32 3.39 20.69
N PHE A 259 -1.90 3.80 21.80
CA PHE A 259 -3.28 4.20 21.88
C PHE A 259 -3.36 5.72 22.07
N LEU A 260 -4.12 6.39 21.22
CA LEU A 260 -4.43 7.81 21.33
C LEU A 260 -5.84 7.94 21.91
N PRO A 261 -5.99 8.31 23.19
CA PRO A 261 -7.30 8.51 23.79
C PRO A 261 -8.01 9.74 23.20
N GLY A 262 -9.34 9.76 23.29
CA GLY A 262 -10.11 10.96 23.02
C GLY A 262 -9.78 12.09 24.01
N LEU A 263 -10.03 13.35 23.64
CA LEU A 263 -9.70 14.50 24.49
C LEU A 263 -10.35 14.44 25.88
N ARG A 264 -11.59 13.96 25.96
CA ARG A 264 -12.30 13.78 27.24
C ARG A 264 -11.60 12.75 28.13
N SER A 265 -11.25 11.61 27.55
CA SER A 265 -10.55 10.52 28.23
C SER A 265 -9.16 10.95 28.68
N LEU A 266 -8.44 11.72 27.86
CA LEU A 266 -7.15 12.29 28.23
C LEU A 266 -7.27 13.25 29.42
N ALA A 267 -8.30 14.10 29.44
CA ALA A 267 -8.55 15.01 30.56
C ALA A 267 -8.84 14.25 31.87
N GLN A 268 -9.52 13.11 31.80
CA GLN A 268 -9.77 12.24 32.96
C GLN A 268 -8.46 11.63 33.48
N ILE A 269 -7.64 11.04 32.60
CA ILE A 269 -6.33 10.47 32.97
C ILE A 269 -5.46 11.52 33.68
N LEU A 270 -5.43 12.75 33.16
CA LEU A 270 -4.64 13.84 33.74
C LEU A 270 -5.20 14.36 35.07
N ALA A 271 -6.51 14.23 35.32
CA ALA A 271 -7.13 14.64 36.58
C ALA A 271 -6.90 13.63 37.71
N ASP A 272 -6.67 12.36 37.36
CA ASP A 272 -6.39 11.27 38.30
C ASP A 272 -4.87 11.08 38.59
N SER A 273 -4.02 11.93 38.01
CA SER A 273 -2.54 11.93 38.15
C SER A 273 -2.04 12.99 39.14
#